data_AF-A0A5B2VE89-F1
#
_entry.id   AF-A0A5B2VE89-F1
#
_cell.length_a   1.000
_cell.length_b   1.000
_cell.length_c   1.000
_cell.angle_alpha   90.00
_cell.angle_beta   90.00
_cell.angle_gamma   90.00
#
_symmetry.space_group_name_H-M   'P 1'
#
loop_
_entity.id
_entity.type
_entity.pdbx_description
1 polymer ?
#
loop_
_entity_poly.entity_id
_entity_poly.type
_entity_poly.pdbx_seq_one_letter_code
_entity_poly.pdbx_strand_id
1 'polypeptide(L)'
;MRFVVAGAFLLAGVQAASAQTFCRHDRIMVCEGCSSTHTWRVVKSTVPRPIIPGATRAPDFCRISLVGLGAMHKPIQIVQKPRLGEAAPSGRYSIDYRSKVAGTDTLTFVLSWIHASTGREATGTVTMNIQVVDAPL
;
A
#
# COMPACT_ATOMS: atom_id res chain seq x y z
N MET A 1 -23.47 59.75 22.35
CA MET A 1 -23.87 58.71 21.37
C MET A 1 -22.72 57.72 21.24
N ARG A 2 -23.00 56.45 21.51
CA ARG A 2 -22.03 55.34 21.46
C ARG A 2 -21.92 54.83 20.03
N PHE A 3 -20.71 54.65 19.51
CA PHE A 3 -20.46 53.77 18.37
C PHE A 3 -19.43 52.73 18.80
N VAL A 4 -19.92 51.50 18.96
CA VAL A 4 -19.12 50.28 19.16
C VAL A 4 -18.74 49.80 17.75
N VAL A 5 -17.45 49.82 17.42
CA VAL A 5 -16.95 49.19 16.18
C VAL A 5 -16.62 47.74 16.51
N ALA A 6 -17.35 46.85 15.83
CA ALA A 6 -17.25 45.41 15.94
C ALA A 6 -15.85 44.93 15.53
N GLY A 7 -15.19 44.20 16.44
CA GLY A 7 -13.95 43.48 16.18
C GLY A 7 -14.20 42.32 15.22
N ALA A 8 -13.48 42.34 14.10
CA ALA A 8 -13.55 41.34 13.05
C ALA A 8 -13.12 39.95 13.56
N PHE A 9 -13.95 38.95 13.28
CA PHE A 9 -13.68 37.53 13.46
C PHE A 9 -12.47 37.11 12.58
N LEU A 10 -11.36 36.78 13.21
CA LEU A 10 -10.28 35.99 12.59
C LEU A 10 -10.74 34.53 12.52
N LEU A 11 -11.42 34.17 11.42
CA LEU A 11 -11.55 32.77 11.00
C LEU A 11 -10.17 32.31 10.53
N ALA A 12 -9.34 31.88 11.47
CA ALA A 12 -8.13 31.14 11.18
C ALA A 12 -8.55 29.89 10.39
N GLY A 13 -8.23 29.89 9.09
CA GLY A 13 -8.49 28.77 8.20
C GLY A 13 -7.87 27.52 8.78
N VAL A 14 -8.73 26.61 9.23
CA VAL A 14 -8.37 25.21 9.43
C VAL A 14 -8.08 24.68 8.03
N GLN A 15 -6.82 24.83 7.59
CA GLN A 15 -6.33 24.12 6.43
C GLN A 15 -6.45 22.65 6.79
N ALA A 16 -7.50 22.00 6.28
CA ALA A 16 -7.65 20.57 6.36
C ALA A 16 -6.36 19.97 5.81
N ALA A 17 -5.57 19.35 6.68
CA ALA A 17 -4.39 18.61 6.27
C ALA A 17 -4.86 17.55 5.27
N SER A 18 -4.55 17.75 3.98
CA SER A 18 -4.84 16.76 2.95
C SER A 18 -4.22 15.43 3.40
N ALA A 19 -4.99 14.35 3.40
CA ALA A 19 -4.49 13.03 3.78
C ALA A 19 -3.33 12.63 2.85
N GLN A 20 -2.10 12.81 3.32
CA GLN A 20 -0.89 12.44 2.59
C GLN A 20 -0.88 10.92 2.40
N THR A 21 -0.73 10.46 1.16
CA THR A 21 -0.71 9.03 0.86
C THR A 21 0.74 8.54 0.82
N PHE A 22 1.05 7.48 1.57
CA PHE A 22 2.43 6.93 1.61
C PHE A 22 2.59 5.65 0.80
N CYS A 23 1.48 5.17 0.24
CA CYS A 23 1.38 3.90 -0.45
C CYS A 23 0.26 3.94 -1.47
N ARG A 24 0.54 3.60 -2.72
CA ARG A 24 -0.50 3.47 -3.73
C ARG A 24 -0.12 2.40 -4.73
N HIS A 25 -1.01 1.46 -4.97
CA HIS A 25 -0.88 0.51 -6.07
C HIS A 25 -2.08 0.63 -7.01
N ASP A 26 -1.93 0.16 -8.24
CA ASP A 26 -3.05 -0.04 -9.14
C ASP A 26 -3.91 -1.24 -8.72
N ARG A 27 -4.98 -1.48 -9.46
CA ARG A 27 -5.87 -2.61 -9.18
C ARG A 27 -5.16 -3.91 -9.58
N ILE A 28 -4.82 -4.71 -8.56
CA ILE A 28 -4.20 -6.02 -8.77
C ILE A 28 -5.27 -6.99 -9.28
N MET A 29 -5.09 -7.45 -10.51
CA MET A 29 -5.89 -8.51 -11.13
C MET A 29 -5.04 -9.75 -11.31
N VAL A 30 -5.58 -10.88 -10.87
CA VAL A 30 -4.93 -12.19 -10.95
C VAL A 30 -5.91 -13.13 -11.64
N CYS A 31 -5.40 -13.93 -12.57
CA CYS A 31 -6.14 -14.98 -13.23
C CYS A 31 -5.37 -16.30 -13.18
N GLU A 32 -6.11 -17.40 -13.32
CA GLU A 32 -5.57 -18.76 -13.26
C GLU A 32 -4.54 -18.99 -14.36
N GLY A 33 -3.35 -19.46 -13.98
CA GLY A 33 -2.23 -19.74 -14.88
C GLY A 33 -1.54 -18.51 -15.45
N CYS A 34 -2.00 -17.31 -15.10
CA CYS A 34 -1.50 -16.07 -15.65
C CYS A 34 -0.24 -15.56 -14.92
N SER A 35 0.53 -14.74 -15.63
CA SER A 35 1.44 -13.77 -15.02
C SER A 35 0.90 -12.36 -15.27
N SER A 36 0.78 -11.55 -14.22
CA SER A 36 0.36 -10.16 -14.32
C SER A 36 1.37 -9.21 -13.70
N THR A 37 1.46 -8.01 -14.27
CA THR A 37 2.38 -6.96 -13.81
C THR A 37 1.59 -5.74 -13.36
N HIS A 38 1.95 -5.20 -12.20
CA HIS A 38 1.23 -4.14 -11.50
C HIS A 38 2.20 -3.09 -10.99
N THR A 39 1.73 -1.86 -10.81
CA THR A 39 2.56 -0.74 -10.32
C THR A 39 2.30 -0.47 -8.85
N TRP A 40 3.37 -0.31 -8.08
CA TRP A 40 3.31 0.06 -6.67
C TRP A 40 4.19 1.25 -6.37
N ARG A 41 3.59 2.39 -6.01
CA ARG A 41 4.29 3.56 -5.47
C ARG A 41 4.37 3.49 -3.97
N VAL A 42 5.58 3.64 -3.45
CA VAL A 42 5.91 3.49 -2.03
C VAL A 42 6.77 4.67 -1.62
N VAL A 43 6.39 5.36 -0.55
CA VAL A 43 7.27 6.38 0.04
C VAL A 43 8.31 5.69 0.91
N LYS A 44 9.57 6.11 0.82
CA LYS A 44 10.65 5.58 1.67
C LYS A 44 10.25 5.57 3.15
N SER A 45 10.61 4.51 3.86
CA SER A 45 10.28 4.35 5.28
C SER A 45 10.93 5.39 6.20
N THR A 46 11.98 6.08 5.72
CA THR A 46 12.68 7.16 6.44
C THR A 46 11.97 8.50 6.35
N VAL A 47 10.97 8.66 5.47
CA VAL A 47 10.21 9.91 5.36
C VAL A 47 9.32 10.07 6.59
N PRO A 48 9.41 11.19 7.34
CA PRO A 48 8.56 11.43 8.50
C PRO A 48 7.08 11.40 8.12
N ARG A 49 6.28 10.68 8.92
CA ARG A 49 4.83 10.59 8.75
C ARG A 49 4.14 11.49 9.76
N PRO A 50 3.08 12.22 9.39
CA PRO A 50 2.32 13.05 10.32
C PRO A 50 1.84 12.22 11.53
N ILE A 51 2.10 12.72 12.74
CA ILE A 51 1.52 12.16 13.96
C ILE A 51 0.19 12.86 14.16
N ILE A 52 -0.91 12.11 14.01
CA ILE A 52 -2.25 12.60 14.29
C ILE A 52 -2.54 12.30 15.77
N PRO A 53 -2.81 13.31 16.62
CA PRO A 53 -3.18 13.08 18.01
C PRO A 53 -4.36 12.09 18.12
N GLY A 54 -4.22 11.08 18.97
CA GLY A 54 -5.24 10.03 19.15
C GLY A 54 -5.26 8.92 18.11
N ALA A 55 -4.47 9.02 17.02
CA ALA A 55 -4.32 7.94 16.05
C ALA A 55 -3.11 7.05 16.39
N THR A 56 -3.19 5.78 16.02
CA THR A 56 -2.03 4.89 16.01
C THR A 56 -1.00 5.42 15.00
N ARG A 57 0.30 5.36 15.35
CA ARG A 57 1.38 5.75 14.43
C ARG A 57 1.22 4.98 13.11
N ALA A 58 1.23 5.71 11.99
CA ALA A 58 1.16 5.09 10.67
C ALA A 58 2.34 4.11 10.49
N PRO A 59 2.12 2.91 9.93
CA PRO A 59 3.18 1.95 9.71
C PRO A 59 4.25 2.51 8.78
N ASP A 60 5.50 2.08 8.96
CA ASP A 60 6.64 2.44 8.09
C ASP A 60 6.72 1.57 6.83
N PHE A 61 5.79 0.63 6.68
CA PHE A 61 5.64 -0.24 5.53
C PHE A 61 4.38 0.10 4.71
N CYS A 62 4.39 -0.45 3.52
CA CYS A 62 3.35 -0.41 2.52
C CYS A 62 2.73 -1.80 2.45
N ARG A 63 1.41 -1.91 2.66
CA ARG A 63 0.70 -3.18 2.60
C ARG A 63 -0.12 -3.28 1.32
N ILE A 64 0.04 -4.37 0.58
CA ILE A 64 -0.97 -4.78 -0.42
C ILE A 64 -1.82 -5.89 0.18
N SER A 65 -3.13 -5.85 -0.07
CA SER A 65 -4.08 -6.88 0.36
C SER A 65 -4.79 -7.46 -0.85
N LEU A 66 -4.65 -8.77 -1.05
CA LEU A 66 -5.11 -9.50 -2.22
C LEU A 66 -6.41 -10.22 -1.88
N VAL A 67 -7.49 -9.44 -1.75
CA VAL A 67 -8.83 -9.97 -1.46
C VAL A 67 -9.56 -10.31 -2.76
N GLY A 68 -10.41 -11.34 -2.74
CA GLY A 68 -11.38 -11.62 -3.83
C GLY A 68 -11.05 -12.76 -4.80
N LEU A 69 -9.98 -13.54 -4.57
CA LEU A 69 -9.60 -14.65 -5.45
C LEU A 69 -10.20 -16.02 -5.05
N GLY A 70 -11.36 -16.04 -4.39
CA GLY A 70 -11.96 -17.27 -3.86
C GLY A 70 -11.35 -17.74 -2.53
N ALA A 71 -11.48 -19.03 -2.23
CA ALA A 71 -10.97 -19.63 -0.99
C ALA A 71 -9.49 -19.92 -1.15
N MET A 72 -8.67 -18.92 -0.86
CA MET A 72 -7.22 -19.04 -0.90
C MET A 72 -6.70 -20.23 -0.07
N HIS A 73 -5.77 -20.97 -0.66
CA HIS A 73 -5.43 -22.33 -0.25
C HIS A 73 -4.05 -22.42 0.43
N LYS A 74 -3.07 -21.69 -0.10
CA LYS A 74 -1.67 -21.70 0.38
C LYS A 74 -1.19 -20.29 0.71
N PRO A 75 -0.21 -20.13 1.62
CA PRO A 75 0.43 -18.85 1.87
C PRO A 75 1.05 -18.27 0.60
N ILE A 76 1.12 -16.93 0.53
CA ILE A 76 1.83 -16.23 -0.54
C ILE A 76 3.28 -16.69 -0.61
N GLN A 77 3.75 -17.04 -1.81
CA GLN A 77 5.13 -17.47 -2.04
C GLN A 77 5.88 -16.38 -2.78
N ILE A 78 6.83 -15.71 -2.12
CA ILE A 78 7.72 -14.74 -2.79
C ILE A 78 8.75 -15.52 -3.58
N VAL A 79 8.68 -15.44 -4.91
CA VAL A 79 9.60 -16.12 -5.83
C VAL A 79 10.79 -15.24 -6.21
N GLN A 80 10.61 -13.93 -6.25
CA GLN A 80 11.67 -12.95 -6.44
C GLN A 80 11.57 -11.87 -5.37
N LYS A 81 12.60 -11.77 -4.53
CA LYS A 81 12.67 -10.73 -3.52
C LYS A 81 13.07 -9.37 -4.13
N PRO A 82 12.59 -8.26 -3.54
CA PRO A 82 13.09 -6.93 -3.84
C PRO A 82 14.59 -6.81 -3.61
N ARG A 83 15.24 -5.94 -4.39
CA ARG A 83 16.66 -5.60 -4.29
C ARG A 83 16.92 -4.38 -3.41
N LEU A 84 16.02 -3.39 -3.44
CA LEU A 84 16.16 -2.13 -2.69
C LEU A 84 15.45 -2.17 -1.33
N GLY A 85 14.41 -2.99 -1.21
CA GLY A 85 13.59 -3.09 0.00
C GLY A 85 13.55 -4.48 0.63
N GLU A 86 12.68 -4.59 1.62
CA GLU A 86 12.30 -5.84 2.26
C GLU A 86 10.82 -6.09 1.97
N ALA A 87 10.47 -7.31 1.59
CA ALA A 87 9.10 -7.77 1.45
C ALA A 87 8.86 -9.03 2.27
N ALA A 88 7.72 -9.09 2.96
CA ALA A 88 7.32 -10.25 3.74
C ALA A 88 5.80 -10.48 3.66
N PRO A 89 5.33 -11.73 3.61
CA PRO A 89 3.92 -12.02 3.82
C PRO A 89 3.48 -11.56 5.22
N SER A 90 2.39 -10.81 5.29
CA SER A 90 1.89 -10.19 6.51
C SER A 90 0.43 -10.56 6.76
N GLY A 91 0.19 -11.77 7.25
CA GLY A 91 -1.15 -12.33 7.40
C GLY A 91 -1.62 -13.08 6.15
N ARG A 92 -2.92 -13.37 6.09
CA ARG A 92 -3.43 -14.43 5.20
C ARG A 92 -3.21 -14.11 3.72
N TYR A 93 -3.41 -12.86 3.26
CA TYR A 93 -3.28 -12.45 1.84
C TYR A 93 -2.67 -11.07 1.64
N SER A 94 -1.74 -10.71 2.51
CA SER A 94 -1.10 -9.42 2.42
C SER A 94 0.40 -9.56 2.32
N ILE A 95 1.02 -8.61 1.64
CA ILE A 95 2.46 -8.46 1.61
C ILE A 95 2.77 -7.07 2.14
N ASP A 96 3.64 -7.01 3.13
CA ASP A 96 4.25 -5.78 3.60
C ASP A 96 5.56 -5.57 2.85
N TYR A 97 5.75 -4.36 2.33
CA TYR A 97 6.97 -3.91 1.69
C TYR A 97 7.45 -2.61 2.33
N ARG A 98 8.76 -2.47 2.52
CA ARG A 98 9.39 -1.21 2.91
C ARG A 98 10.76 -1.06 2.28
N SER A 99 11.18 0.17 2.03
CA SER A 99 12.56 0.46 1.65
C SER A 99 13.02 1.80 2.22
N LYS A 100 14.31 1.89 2.55
CA LYS A 100 14.99 3.13 2.94
C LYS A 100 15.66 3.82 1.74
N VAL A 101 15.65 3.19 0.57
CA VAL A 101 16.38 3.61 -0.62
C VAL A 101 15.39 3.93 -1.74
N ALA A 102 15.58 5.06 -2.41
CA ALA A 102 14.71 5.48 -3.49
C ALA A 102 15.11 4.80 -4.80
N GLY A 103 14.16 4.69 -5.72
CA GLY A 103 14.39 4.11 -7.04
C GLY A 103 13.40 3.01 -7.38
N THR A 104 13.73 2.24 -8.40
CA THR A 104 12.87 1.18 -8.91
C THR A 104 13.28 -0.17 -8.32
N ASP A 105 12.30 -0.90 -7.85
CA ASP A 105 12.43 -2.25 -7.31
C ASP A 105 11.40 -3.19 -7.93
N THR A 106 11.56 -4.49 -7.72
CA THR A 106 10.65 -5.50 -8.26
C THR A 106 10.44 -6.61 -7.23
N LEU A 107 9.18 -7.00 -7.07
CA LEU A 107 8.78 -8.12 -6.22
C LEU A 107 7.92 -9.06 -7.07
N THR A 108 8.25 -10.35 -7.09
CA THR A 108 7.42 -11.36 -7.76
C THR A 108 6.97 -12.39 -6.75
N PHE A 109 5.68 -12.72 -6.76
CA PHE A 109 5.10 -13.73 -5.88
C PHE A 109 4.03 -14.56 -6.58
N VAL A 110 3.80 -15.75 -6.04
CA VAL A 110 2.77 -16.68 -6.47
C VAL A 110 1.66 -16.73 -5.43
N LEU A 111 0.43 -16.73 -5.93
CA LEU A 111 -0.79 -16.97 -5.16
C LEU A 111 -1.35 -18.33 -5.52
N SER A 112 -1.93 -19.02 -4.54
CA SER A 112 -2.67 -20.26 -4.76
C SER A 112 -4.02 -20.21 -4.06
N TRP A 113 -5.08 -20.50 -4.80
CA TRP A 113 -6.45 -20.45 -4.31
C TRP A 113 -7.28 -21.62 -4.81
N ILE A 114 -8.40 -21.90 -4.15
CA ILE A 114 -9.43 -22.81 -4.64
C ILE A 114 -10.49 -21.99 -5.38
N HIS A 115 -10.75 -22.34 -6.63
CA HIS A 115 -11.86 -21.77 -7.40
C HIS A 115 -13.18 -22.11 -6.73
N ALA A 116 -13.99 -21.09 -6.44
CA ALA A 116 -15.29 -21.29 -5.79
C ALA A 116 -16.27 -22.11 -6.66
N SER A 117 -16.17 -22.02 -7.98
CA SER A 117 -17.07 -22.71 -8.92
C SER A 117 -16.64 -24.14 -9.25
N THR A 118 -15.34 -24.44 -9.26
CA THR A 118 -14.82 -25.75 -9.70
C THR A 118 -14.23 -26.57 -8.57
N GLY A 119 -13.96 -25.97 -7.40
CA GLY A 119 -13.29 -26.63 -6.28
C GLY A 119 -11.83 -27.01 -6.54
N ARG A 120 -11.26 -26.60 -7.69
CA ARG A 120 -9.89 -26.94 -8.08
C ARG A 120 -8.91 -25.88 -7.57
N GLU A 121 -7.70 -26.33 -7.27
CA GLU A 121 -6.58 -25.43 -7.01
C GLU A 121 -6.21 -24.70 -8.31
N ALA A 122 -6.04 -23.39 -8.18
CA ALA A 122 -5.47 -22.51 -9.18
C ALA A 122 -4.31 -21.72 -8.60
N THR A 123 -3.45 -21.26 -9.51
CA THR A 123 -2.32 -20.43 -9.17
C THR A 123 -2.21 -19.25 -10.12
N GLY A 124 -1.56 -18.19 -9.68
CA GLY A 124 -1.28 -17.01 -10.49
C GLY A 124 -0.01 -16.33 -10.01
N THR A 125 0.77 -15.81 -10.95
CA THR A 125 2.01 -15.09 -10.67
C THR A 125 1.77 -13.58 -10.78
N VAL A 126 2.26 -12.83 -9.80
CA VAL A 126 2.15 -11.38 -9.76
C VAL A 126 3.54 -10.78 -9.66
N THR A 127 3.83 -9.84 -10.55
CA THR A 127 5.04 -9.01 -10.52
C THR A 127 4.64 -7.58 -10.16
N MET A 128 5.17 -7.06 -9.06
CA MET A 128 5.02 -5.66 -8.67
C MET A 128 6.24 -4.88 -9.15
N ASN A 129 6.02 -3.89 -10.01
CA ASN A 129 6.98 -2.85 -10.34
C ASN A 129 6.87 -1.76 -9.28
N ILE A 130 7.85 -1.71 -8.38
CA ILE A 130 7.82 -0.82 -7.22
C ILE A 130 8.61 0.45 -7.54
N GLN A 131 7.98 1.61 -7.37
CA GLN A 131 8.65 2.91 -7.40
C GLN A 131 8.73 3.46 -5.98
N VAL A 132 9.94 3.50 -5.44
CA VAL A 132 10.23 4.06 -4.13
C VAL A 132 10.57 5.54 -4.27
N VAL A 133 9.81 6.42 -3.62
CA VAL A 133 9.90 7.88 -3.74
C VAL A 133 10.24 8.58 -2.43
N ASP A 134 10.71 9.83 -2.55
CA ASP A 134 11.27 10.62 -1.45
C ASP A 134 10.25 11.48 -0.72
N ALA A 135 9.04 11.60 -1.26
CA ALA A 135 7.98 12.45 -0.75
C ALA A 135 6.62 11.74 -0.80
N PRO A 136 5.66 12.15 0.06
CA PRO A 136 4.27 11.69 -0.02
C PRO A 136 3.64 11.82 -1.41
N LEU A 137 2.71 10.91 -1.71
CA LEU A 137 1.96 10.79 -2.96
C LEU A 137 0.70 11.65 -2.98
#